data_AF-A0A3Q3MKZ8-F1
#
_entry.id   AF-A0A3Q3MKZ8-F1
#
_cell.length_a   1.000
_cell.length_b   1.000
_cell.length_c   1.000
_cell.angle_alpha   90.00
_cell.angle_beta   90.00
_cell.angle_gamma   90.00
#
_symmetry.space_group_name_H-M   'P 1'
#
loop_
_entity.id
_entity.type
_entity.pdbx_description
1 polymer ?
#
loop_
_entity_poly.entity_id
_entity_poly.type
_entity_poly.pdbx_seq_one_letter_code
_entity_poly.pdbx_strand_id
1 'polypeptide(L)'
;MVLIWTQFGVKHKNVNVKCKVRVMHRGDSSGSSSAESTRSEQDTPCLSIKPTGKDFYKVLGVSPESNEDEIKKAYRKMALKFHPDKNSDADAEDKFKEIAEAYEILTDPKKRSIYDQFGEEGLKSGISMTGQGNHNFHNDPHSTFSSFFHGSDHFDIFFGSEFDGEDDLFNPFRRFTFSHVGGSAGSEGGLRRGQRRLQGEAVVHDLLVTLEEVMHGCTKHVKIARSRLNPDGRSLRSEDKVLNVVVKKGWKAGTKITFPREGDETPNSTPADITFILRDKEHPQYKRDGSNIVYTAQITLKEALCGCTVNVPTLDNRMMPLPCSDVIKPGAVRRLRGEGLPLPKSPSQRGDLVVEFQVLFPDRIPPQSREIIKHSLGQC
;
A
#
# COMPACT_ATOMS: atom_id res chain seq x y z
N MET A 1 -0.97 26.20 -48.22
CA MET A 1 -1.63 25.64 -49.43
C MET A 1 -1.86 24.15 -49.18
N VAL A 2 -2.94 23.56 -49.71
CA VAL A 2 -3.52 22.26 -49.28
C VAL A 2 -2.95 21.06 -50.07
N LEU A 3 -3.31 19.83 -49.63
CA LEU A 3 -3.26 18.48 -50.28
C LEU A 3 -2.19 17.57 -49.62
N ILE A 4 -2.50 16.58 -48.74
CA ILE A 4 -3.46 15.45 -48.69
C ILE A 4 -3.12 14.30 -49.69
N TRP A 5 -3.38 13.04 -49.28
CA TRP A 5 -3.31 11.73 -49.99
C TRP A 5 -1.93 11.00 -49.93
N THR A 6 -1.82 9.68 -49.70
CA THR A 6 -2.82 8.62 -49.41
C THR A 6 -2.24 7.44 -48.59
N GLN A 7 -3.13 6.63 -48.04
CA GLN A 7 -2.88 5.34 -47.38
C GLN A 7 -2.71 4.19 -48.40
N PHE A 8 -1.87 3.20 -48.10
CA PHE A 8 -2.00 1.83 -48.63
C PHE A 8 -1.58 0.82 -47.56
N GLY A 9 -2.37 -0.24 -47.40
CA GLY A 9 -2.07 -1.35 -46.50
C GLY A 9 -2.33 -2.68 -47.17
N VAL A 10 -1.55 -3.71 -46.82
CA VAL A 10 -1.76 -5.10 -47.25
C VAL A 10 -1.53 -6.02 -46.06
N LYS A 11 -2.47 -6.95 -45.83
CA LYS A 11 -2.37 -8.04 -44.84
C LYS A 11 -1.65 -9.23 -45.48
N HIS A 12 -0.91 -10.05 -44.71
CA HIS A 12 -1.30 -11.45 -44.42
C HIS A 12 -0.24 -12.29 -43.64
N LYS A 13 -0.73 -12.95 -42.57
CA LYS A 13 -0.46 -14.31 -42.01
C LYS A 13 0.97 -14.91 -41.91
N ASN A 14 1.31 -15.29 -40.66
CA ASN A 14 2.10 -16.44 -40.17
C ASN A 14 2.76 -17.41 -41.18
N VAL A 15 4.07 -17.68 -41.00
CA VAL A 15 4.64 -19.04 -40.81
C VAL A 15 5.83 -18.98 -39.83
N ASN A 16 5.98 -20.04 -39.02
CA ASN A 16 7.03 -20.30 -38.03
C ASN A 16 8.43 -20.50 -38.67
N VAL A 17 9.49 -19.81 -38.19
CA VAL A 17 10.88 -20.06 -38.61
C VAL A 17 11.81 -20.29 -37.42
N LYS A 18 12.58 -21.37 -37.51
CA LYS A 18 13.35 -22.01 -36.45
C LYS A 18 14.80 -21.50 -36.48
N CYS A 19 15.18 -20.63 -35.55
CA CYS A 19 16.56 -20.10 -35.47
C CYS A 19 17.56 -21.20 -35.09
N LYS A 20 18.58 -21.42 -35.94
CA LYS A 20 19.64 -22.41 -35.74
C LYS A 20 20.97 -21.69 -35.54
N VAL A 21 21.51 -21.75 -34.33
CA VAL A 21 22.80 -21.13 -33.97
C VAL A 21 23.95 -21.80 -34.73
N ARG A 22 24.93 -21.01 -35.18
CA ARG A 22 26.22 -21.51 -35.66
C ARG A 22 27.35 -20.63 -35.13
N VAL A 23 28.23 -21.23 -34.32
CA VAL A 23 29.47 -20.63 -33.83
C VAL A 23 30.53 -20.67 -34.94
N MET A 24 31.36 -19.64 -35.04
CA MET A 24 32.58 -19.64 -35.84
C MET A 24 33.75 -19.10 -35.01
N HIS A 25 34.85 -19.86 -34.98
CA HIS A 25 36.17 -19.43 -34.50
C HIS A 25 37.12 -19.36 -35.69
N ARG A 26 38.09 -18.43 -35.66
CA ARG A 26 39.45 -18.56 -36.23
C ARG A 26 40.33 -17.34 -35.93
N GLY A 27 41.50 -17.57 -35.34
CA GLY A 27 42.72 -16.81 -35.64
C GLY A 27 43.43 -17.40 -36.88
N ASP A 28 44.64 -17.01 -37.28
CA ASP A 28 45.66 -16.11 -36.72
C ASP A 28 46.63 -15.60 -37.83
N SER A 29 47.56 -14.69 -37.44
CA SER A 29 48.87 -14.35 -38.06
C SER A 29 48.91 -13.61 -39.43
N SER A 30 49.87 -12.72 -39.77
CA SER A 30 51.00 -12.00 -39.08
C SER A 30 51.58 -10.93 -40.07
N GLY A 31 52.42 -9.92 -39.74
CA GLY A 31 53.05 -9.44 -38.49
C GLY A 31 54.27 -8.51 -38.76
N SER A 32 54.81 -7.83 -37.72
CA SER A 32 56.01 -6.93 -37.68
C SER A 32 55.91 -5.53 -38.37
N SER A 33 56.56 -4.45 -37.92
CA SER A 33 57.71 -4.29 -36.99
C SER A 33 57.73 -2.99 -36.13
N SER A 34 58.00 -3.15 -34.83
CA SER A 34 59.04 -2.49 -34.01
C SER A 34 59.11 -0.96 -33.77
N ALA A 35 58.88 -0.55 -32.51
CA ALA A 35 59.72 0.38 -31.73
C ALA A 35 59.38 0.27 -30.23
N GLU A 36 60.36 0.44 -29.34
CA GLU A 36 60.32 -0.02 -27.94
C GLU A 36 60.39 1.12 -26.91
N SER A 37 59.67 1.01 -25.79
CA SER A 37 59.91 1.80 -24.57
C SER A 37 59.26 1.14 -23.36
N THR A 38 60.09 0.76 -22.40
CA THR A 38 59.74 -0.07 -21.23
C THR A 38 59.07 0.72 -20.10
N ARG A 39 58.07 0.11 -19.46
CA ARG A 39 57.82 0.25 -18.01
C ARG A 39 57.03 -0.96 -17.49
N SER A 40 57.46 -1.45 -16.34
CA SER A 40 57.12 -2.76 -15.77
C SER A 40 55.72 -2.82 -15.14
N GLU A 41 55.11 -3.99 -15.22
CA GLU A 41 53.97 -4.40 -14.39
C GLU A 41 54.31 -4.30 -12.89
N GLN A 42 53.33 -3.87 -12.10
CA GLN A 42 53.17 -4.30 -10.71
C GLN A 42 51.69 -4.56 -10.47
N ASP A 43 51.28 -5.81 -10.69
CA ASP A 43 50.02 -6.31 -10.13
C ASP A 43 50.09 -6.20 -8.60
N THR A 44 49.40 -5.21 -8.03
CA THR A 44 49.11 -5.22 -6.60
C THR A 44 48.01 -6.24 -6.34
N PRO A 45 48.28 -7.38 -5.68
CA PRO A 45 47.21 -8.23 -5.22
C PRO A 45 46.38 -7.43 -4.22
N CYS A 46 45.09 -7.29 -4.49
CA CYS A 46 44.15 -6.75 -3.51
C CYS A 46 44.05 -7.76 -2.35
N LEU A 47 44.89 -7.55 -1.34
CA LEU A 47 44.89 -8.34 -0.11
C LEU A 47 43.49 -8.32 0.47
N SER A 48 42.82 -9.48 0.44
CA SER A 48 41.58 -9.70 1.16
C SER A 48 41.91 -9.72 2.65
N ILE A 49 41.94 -8.53 3.25
CA ILE A 49 42.05 -8.33 4.69
C ILE A 49 40.79 -8.94 5.28
N LYS A 50 40.91 -10.14 5.86
CA LYS A 50 39.85 -10.70 6.69
C LYS A 50 39.71 -9.76 7.90
N PRO A 51 38.54 -9.14 8.15
CA PRO A 51 38.38 -8.32 9.34
C PRO A 51 38.56 -9.21 10.57
N THR A 52 39.43 -8.80 11.48
CA THR A 52 39.58 -9.41 12.80
C THR A 52 38.45 -8.92 13.71
N GLY A 53 37.22 -9.34 13.40
CA GLY A 53 35.98 -8.95 14.05
C GLY A 53 34.79 -9.71 13.48
N LYS A 54 33.57 -9.38 13.89
CA LYS A 54 32.36 -10.01 13.38
C LYS A 54 32.09 -9.60 11.92
N ASP A 55 31.85 -10.58 11.06
CA ASP A 55 31.45 -10.36 9.66
C ASP A 55 29.95 -10.01 9.57
N PHE A 56 29.57 -8.73 9.62
CA PHE A 56 28.16 -8.30 9.57
C PHE A 56 27.43 -8.77 8.29
N TYR A 57 28.13 -8.88 7.17
CA TYR A 57 27.63 -9.51 5.94
C TYR A 57 27.23 -10.98 6.15
N LYS A 58 28.01 -11.76 6.93
CA LYS A 58 27.70 -13.17 7.24
C LYS A 58 26.60 -13.30 8.29
N VAL A 59 26.54 -12.38 9.27
CA VAL A 59 25.45 -12.32 10.28
C VAL A 59 24.09 -12.12 9.60
N LEU A 60 24.01 -11.23 8.60
CA LEU A 60 22.79 -11.02 7.81
C LEU A 60 22.60 -12.05 6.68
N GLY A 61 23.65 -12.77 6.28
CA GLY A 61 23.61 -13.77 5.21
C GLY A 61 23.56 -13.16 3.81
N VAL A 62 24.26 -12.05 3.59
CA VAL A 62 24.31 -11.27 2.34
C VAL A 62 25.74 -11.17 1.79
N SER A 63 25.88 -10.79 0.52
CA SER A 63 27.19 -10.56 -0.11
C SER A 63 27.78 -9.21 0.35
N PRO A 64 29.12 -9.06 0.44
CA PRO A 64 29.75 -7.74 0.55
C PRO A 64 29.33 -6.75 -0.55
N GLU A 65 28.99 -7.26 -1.74
CA GLU A 65 28.52 -6.48 -2.88
C GLU A 65 26.99 -6.26 -2.90
N SER A 66 26.25 -6.74 -1.89
CA SER A 66 24.78 -6.64 -1.87
C SER A 66 24.29 -5.18 -1.78
N ASN A 67 23.19 -4.93 -2.49
CA ASN A 67 22.51 -3.64 -2.52
C ASN A 67 21.68 -3.40 -1.24
N GLU A 68 21.34 -2.14 -0.93
CA GLU A 68 20.64 -1.74 0.29
C GLU A 68 19.29 -2.47 0.46
N ASP A 69 18.56 -2.69 -0.64
CA ASP A 69 17.27 -3.42 -0.63
C ASP A 69 17.43 -4.92 -0.28
N GLU A 70 18.57 -5.52 -0.63
CA GLU A 70 18.88 -6.91 -0.28
C GLU A 70 19.20 -7.02 1.22
N ILE A 71 19.97 -6.06 1.75
CA ILE A 71 20.28 -5.93 3.18
C ILE A 71 18.98 -5.76 3.99
N LYS A 72 18.08 -4.86 3.56
CA LYS A 72 16.73 -4.69 4.16
C LYS A 72 15.85 -5.94 4.08
N LYS A 73 15.98 -6.74 3.02
CA LYS A 73 15.23 -8.00 2.85
C LYS A 73 15.79 -9.12 3.73
N ALA A 74 17.11 -9.20 3.84
CA ALA A 74 17.80 -10.15 4.70
C ALA A 74 17.54 -9.88 6.19
N TYR A 75 17.65 -8.62 6.63
CA TYR A 75 17.31 -8.19 7.98
C TYR A 75 15.88 -8.61 8.37
N ARG A 76 14.87 -8.30 7.54
CA ARG A 76 13.48 -8.71 7.80
C ARG A 76 13.31 -10.22 7.94
N LYS A 77 14.01 -11.02 7.11
CA LYS A 77 13.98 -12.49 7.17
C LYS A 77 14.62 -13.04 8.45
N MET A 78 15.73 -12.44 8.89
CA MET A 78 16.48 -12.89 10.07
C MET A 78 15.83 -12.41 11.37
N ALA A 79 15.33 -11.17 11.42
CA ALA A 79 14.57 -10.62 12.53
C ALA A 79 13.28 -11.43 12.82
N LEU A 80 12.57 -11.90 11.78
CA LEU A 80 11.42 -12.79 11.96
C LEU A 80 11.78 -14.19 12.47
N LYS A 81 13.01 -14.65 12.24
CA LYS A 81 13.51 -15.98 12.63
C LYS A 81 14.04 -16.01 14.07
N PHE A 82 14.64 -14.92 14.52
CA PHE A 82 15.24 -14.78 15.86
C PHE A 82 14.48 -13.81 16.77
N HIS A 83 13.21 -13.52 16.46
CA HIS A 83 12.39 -12.69 17.34
C HIS A 83 12.15 -13.40 18.69
N PRO A 84 12.40 -12.77 19.85
CA PRO A 84 12.33 -13.43 21.17
C PRO A 84 10.93 -13.97 21.53
N ASP A 85 9.87 -13.39 20.98
CA ASP A 85 8.48 -13.88 21.12
C ASP A 85 8.16 -15.12 20.24
N LYS A 86 9.00 -15.42 19.23
CA LYS A 86 8.79 -16.53 18.29
C LYS A 86 9.82 -17.64 18.39
N ASN A 87 11.00 -17.36 18.93
CA ASN A 87 12.01 -18.35 19.24
C ASN A 87 12.40 -18.25 20.73
N SER A 88 12.16 -19.33 21.47
CA SER A 88 12.48 -19.46 22.90
C SER A 88 13.90 -19.97 23.19
N ASP A 89 14.77 -20.10 22.18
CA ASP A 89 16.18 -20.41 22.37
C ASP A 89 16.90 -19.28 23.13
N ALA A 90 17.72 -19.62 24.13
CA ALA A 90 18.51 -18.63 24.88
C ALA A 90 19.44 -17.79 23.98
N ASP A 91 19.99 -18.40 22.92
CA ASP A 91 20.83 -17.71 21.94
C ASP A 91 20.07 -16.76 20.98
N ALA A 92 18.72 -16.81 20.94
CA ALA A 92 17.96 -16.04 19.96
C ALA A 92 18.06 -14.53 20.21
N GLU A 93 18.09 -14.12 21.48
CA GLU A 93 18.22 -12.72 21.88
C GLU A 93 19.57 -12.13 21.43
N ASP A 94 20.67 -12.86 21.63
CA ASP A 94 22.00 -12.40 21.26
C ASP A 94 22.20 -12.39 19.74
N LYS A 95 21.70 -13.39 19.02
CA LYS A 95 21.67 -13.38 17.55
C LYS A 95 20.83 -12.21 17.02
N PHE A 96 19.72 -11.87 17.68
CA PHE A 96 18.89 -10.72 17.31
C PHE A 96 19.62 -9.38 17.52
N LYS A 97 20.39 -9.22 18.61
CA LYS A 97 21.26 -8.05 18.83
C LYS A 97 22.30 -7.90 17.71
N GLU A 98 23.00 -8.98 17.36
CA GLU A 98 23.99 -8.98 16.27
C GLU A 98 23.36 -8.65 14.90
N ILE A 99 22.15 -9.16 14.62
CA ILE A 99 21.40 -8.86 13.39
C ILE A 99 21.00 -7.38 13.31
N ALA A 100 20.65 -6.75 14.44
CA ALA A 100 20.30 -5.33 14.52
C ALA A 100 21.53 -4.42 14.33
N GLU A 101 22.65 -4.74 15.00
CA GLU A 101 23.94 -4.04 14.85
C GLU A 101 24.44 -4.10 13.39
N ALA A 102 24.42 -5.29 12.79
CA ALA A 102 24.79 -5.50 11.39
C ALA A 102 23.95 -4.63 10.43
N TYR A 103 22.65 -4.51 10.69
CA TYR A 103 21.75 -3.73 9.84
C TYR A 103 22.00 -2.22 9.95
N GLU A 104 22.27 -1.69 11.15
CA GLU A 104 22.57 -0.27 11.34
C GLU A 104 23.84 0.15 10.57
N ILE A 105 24.87 -0.69 10.63
CA ILE A 105 26.19 -0.40 10.03
C ILE A 105 26.14 -0.51 8.50
N LEU A 106 25.44 -1.51 7.95
CA LEU A 106 25.37 -1.73 6.51
C LEU A 106 24.33 -0.86 5.78
N THR A 107 23.40 -0.22 6.51
CA THR A 107 22.39 0.67 5.91
C THR A 107 22.91 2.10 5.72
N ASP A 108 23.76 2.62 6.61
CA ASP A 108 24.35 3.95 6.44
C ASP A 108 25.61 3.84 5.54
N PRO A 109 25.65 4.50 4.36
CA PRO A 109 26.79 4.43 3.45
C PRO A 109 28.10 4.93 4.06
N LYS A 110 28.05 5.81 5.07
CA LYS A 110 29.25 6.26 5.79
C LYS A 110 29.76 5.20 6.76
N LYS A 111 28.87 4.55 7.52
CA LYS A 111 29.25 3.47 8.45
C LYS A 111 29.73 2.24 7.70
N ARG A 112 29.05 1.86 6.60
CA ARG A 112 29.47 0.79 5.68
C ARG A 112 30.88 1.06 5.15
N SER A 113 31.15 2.25 4.64
CA SER A 113 32.50 2.61 4.13
C SER A 113 33.60 2.55 5.20
N ILE A 114 33.31 2.92 6.45
CA ILE A 114 34.26 2.79 7.57
C ILE A 114 34.48 1.32 7.94
N TYR A 115 33.42 0.52 8.00
CA TYR A 115 33.49 -0.92 8.28
C TYR A 115 34.24 -1.69 7.19
N ASP A 116 33.99 -1.38 5.91
CA ASP A 116 34.66 -2.00 4.77
C ASP A 116 36.17 -1.65 4.69
N GLN A 117 36.59 -0.52 5.29
CA GLN A 117 37.99 -0.07 5.34
C GLN A 117 38.76 -0.51 6.61
N PHE A 118 38.10 -0.56 7.76
CA PHE A 118 38.74 -0.69 9.08
C PHE A 118 38.10 -1.77 9.99
N GLY A 119 37.09 -2.49 9.51
CA GLY A 119 36.38 -3.52 10.27
C GLY A 119 35.63 -2.99 11.50
N GLU A 120 35.34 -3.89 12.44
CA GLU A 120 34.65 -3.59 13.71
C GLU A 120 35.46 -2.60 14.58
N GLU A 121 36.79 -2.70 14.56
CA GLU A 121 37.68 -1.84 15.36
C GLU A 121 37.62 -0.36 14.92
N GLY A 122 37.53 -0.09 13.62
CA GLY A 122 37.39 1.28 13.09
C GLY A 122 36.11 1.97 13.56
N LEU A 123 35.00 1.23 13.68
CA LEU A 123 33.75 1.77 14.20
C LEU A 123 33.84 2.08 15.70
N LYS A 124 34.54 1.22 16.45
CA LYS A 124 34.76 1.35 17.90
C LYS A 124 35.71 2.49 18.27
N SER A 125 36.72 2.76 17.44
CA SER A 125 37.66 3.88 17.62
C SER A 125 37.16 5.22 17.05
N GLY A 126 36.17 5.22 16.15
CA GLY A 126 35.69 6.42 15.47
C GLY A 126 34.79 7.35 16.30
N ILE A 127 34.23 6.90 17.43
CA ILE A 127 33.19 7.62 18.20
C ILE A 127 33.81 8.53 19.28
N SER A 128 34.93 9.20 18.98
CA SER A 128 35.68 10.03 19.95
C SER A 128 36.12 11.41 19.44
N MET A 129 35.52 11.94 18.36
CA MET A 129 35.93 13.23 17.75
C MET A 129 34.79 14.19 17.32
N THR A 130 33.62 14.13 17.95
CA THR A 130 32.62 15.23 17.86
C THR A 130 31.96 15.50 19.22
N GLY A 131 32.45 16.52 19.93
CA GLY A 131 32.03 16.79 21.30
C GLY A 131 30.74 17.59 21.44
N GLN A 132 29.60 16.91 21.63
CA GLN A 132 28.47 17.45 22.40
C GLN A 132 27.54 16.33 22.88
N GLY A 133 27.51 16.04 24.19
CA GLY A 133 26.61 15.04 24.79
C GLY A 133 27.33 14.02 25.67
N ASN A 134 27.24 14.20 27.00
CA ASN A 134 27.83 13.28 27.97
C ASN A 134 26.97 12.02 28.13
N HIS A 135 27.19 11.03 27.26
CA HIS A 135 26.63 9.69 27.40
C HIS A 135 27.64 8.76 28.08
N ASN A 136 27.66 8.76 29.41
CA ASN A 136 28.19 7.64 30.17
C ASN A 136 27.39 6.39 29.77
N PHE A 137 28.01 5.47 29.04
CA PHE A 137 27.47 4.13 28.84
C PHE A 137 27.42 3.41 30.19
N HIS A 138 26.27 3.48 30.86
CA HIS A 138 25.95 2.64 32.00
C HIS A 138 25.65 1.22 31.52
N ASN A 139 26.08 0.21 32.27
CA ASN A 139 25.96 -1.21 31.95
C ASN A 139 24.52 -1.75 32.11
N ASP A 140 23.52 -1.08 31.54
CA ASP A 140 22.11 -1.48 31.65
C ASP A 140 21.43 -1.55 30.27
N PRO A 141 21.41 -2.74 29.62
CA PRO A 141 21.06 -2.90 28.20
C PRO A 141 19.68 -2.34 27.81
N HIS A 142 18.73 -2.34 28.74
CA HIS A 142 17.37 -1.85 28.50
C HIS A 142 17.32 -0.31 28.38
N SER A 143 18.25 0.41 29.03
CA SER A 143 18.32 1.88 29.06
C SER A 143 18.86 2.48 27.76
N THR A 144 19.87 1.84 27.17
CA THR A 144 20.41 2.23 25.86
C THR A 144 19.38 2.00 24.76
N PHE A 145 18.68 0.85 24.79
CA PHE A 145 17.61 0.54 23.85
C PHE A 145 16.46 1.54 23.94
N SER A 146 15.96 1.86 25.15
CA SER A 146 14.88 2.84 25.29
C SER A 146 15.31 4.25 24.87
N SER A 147 16.53 4.67 25.19
CA SER A 147 17.03 6.01 24.81
C SER A 147 17.23 6.19 23.30
N PHE A 148 17.50 5.12 22.54
CA PHE A 148 17.65 5.17 21.07
C PHE A 148 16.33 4.95 20.32
N PHE A 149 15.42 4.11 20.85
CA PHE A 149 14.16 3.73 20.17
C PHE A 149 12.91 4.53 20.59
N HIS A 150 12.95 5.39 21.62
CA HIS A 150 11.77 6.19 22.02
C HIS A 150 11.59 7.52 21.25
N GLY A 151 12.41 7.77 20.21
CA GLY A 151 12.55 9.09 19.58
C GLY A 151 12.02 9.26 18.15
N SER A 152 11.56 8.21 17.45
CA SER A 152 11.04 8.36 16.09
C SER A 152 10.08 7.26 15.64
N ASP A 153 9.05 7.67 14.90
CA ASP A 153 7.98 6.84 14.31
C ASP A 153 8.46 5.90 13.17
N HIS A 154 9.75 5.56 13.13
CA HIS A 154 10.35 4.80 12.03
C HIS A 154 9.94 3.32 12.02
N PHE A 155 9.65 2.71 13.18
CA PHE A 155 9.24 1.30 13.26
C PHE A 155 7.78 1.09 12.84
N ASP A 156 6.88 2.02 13.19
CA ASP A 156 5.48 2.02 12.71
C ASP A 156 5.40 2.37 11.21
N ILE A 157 6.29 3.21 10.68
CA ILE A 157 6.38 3.45 9.23
C ILE A 157 6.94 2.21 8.49
N PHE A 158 7.92 1.49 9.06
CA PHE A 158 8.56 0.36 8.38
C PHE A 158 7.78 -0.97 8.44
N PHE A 159 7.04 -1.23 9.52
CA PHE A 159 6.16 -2.41 9.63
C PHE A 159 4.67 -2.13 9.37
N GLY A 160 4.27 -0.87 9.19
CA GLY A 160 2.87 -0.44 9.17
C GLY A 160 2.34 0.17 7.87
N SER A 161 3.02 0.06 6.72
CA SER A 161 2.48 0.63 5.46
C SER A 161 2.79 -0.12 4.16
N GLU A 162 2.36 -1.38 4.01
CA GLU A 162 1.94 -1.90 2.69
C GLU A 162 1.00 -3.13 2.76
N PHE A 163 -0.01 -3.15 1.89
CA PHE A 163 -0.99 -4.23 1.60
C PHE A 163 -2.15 -4.54 2.60
N ASP A 164 -3.28 -3.87 2.37
CA ASP A 164 -4.58 -4.46 1.96
C ASP A 164 -5.01 -5.82 2.57
N GLY A 165 -5.74 -5.77 3.69
CA GLY A 165 -7.05 -6.43 3.93
C GLY A 165 -7.20 -7.96 3.91
N GLU A 166 -7.93 -8.47 4.92
CA GLU A 166 -8.52 -9.82 5.02
C GLU A 166 -7.54 -11.00 5.24
N ASP A 167 -6.97 -11.05 6.45
CA ASP A 167 -7.11 -12.23 7.33
C ASP A 167 -6.61 -11.90 8.77
N ASP A 168 -7.51 -11.37 9.61
CA ASP A 168 -7.27 -11.06 11.03
C ASP A 168 -7.24 -12.33 11.91
N LEU A 169 -6.32 -13.25 11.61
CA LEU A 169 -6.07 -14.44 12.44
C LEU A 169 -4.58 -14.74 12.72
N PHE A 170 -3.64 -14.03 12.09
CA PHE A 170 -2.20 -14.35 12.14
C PHE A 170 -1.26 -13.20 12.57
N ASN A 171 -1.77 -12.21 13.30
CA ASN A 171 -0.94 -11.14 13.88
C ASN A 171 -0.77 -11.30 15.41
N PRO A 172 0.35 -11.89 15.90
CA PRO A 172 0.51 -12.18 17.34
C PRO A 172 0.66 -10.91 18.21
N PHE A 173 1.12 -9.80 17.62
CA PHE A 173 1.42 -8.57 18.37
C PHE A 173 0.18 -7.78 18.82
N ARG A 174 -1.02 -8.05 18.27
CA ARG A 174 -2.27 -7.45 18.81
C ARG A 174 -2.78 -8.12 20.09
N ARG A 175 -2.14 -9.19 20.58
CA ARG A 175 -2.53 -9.85 21.85
C ARG A 175 -1.83 -9.29 23.09
N PHE A 176 -0.84 -8.40 22.93
CA PHE A 176 -0.11 -7.76 24.03
C PHE A 176 -0.58 -6.33 24.36
N THR A 177 -1.82 -5.95 24.00
CA THR A 177 -2.48 -4.83 24.67
C THR A 177 -2.72 -5.21 26.13
N PHE A 178 -1.84 -4.75 27.02
CA PHE A 178 -1.86 -4.97 28.48
C PHE A 178 -3.23 -4.62 29.09
N SER A 179 -4.10 -5.62 29.17
CA SER A 179 -5.43 -5.53 29.78
C SER A 179 -5.79 -6.82 30.52
N HIS A 180 -4.80 -7.45 31.18
CA HIS A 180 -5.02 -8.32 32.34
C HIS A 180 -3.68 -8.71 33.01
N VAL A 181 -3.41 -8.17 34.20
CA VAL A 181 -2.82 -8.87 35.37
C VAL A 181 -2.87 -7.93 36.57
N GLY A 182 -3.18 -8.50 37.73
CA GLY A 182 -3.56 -7.80 38.97
C GLY A 182 -2.58 -6.77 39.53
N GLY A 183 -3.13 -5.82 40.27
CA GLY A 183 -2.36 -4.80 40.96
C GLY A 183 -1.85 -5.24 42.34
N SER A 184 -0.97 -4.41 42.90
CA SER A 184 -0.78 -4.30 44.36
C SER A 184 -0.24 -2.93 44.75
N ALA A 185 -0.42 -2.59 46.02
CA ALA A 185 -0.32 -1.25 46.56
C ALA A 185 1.11 -0.70 46.71
N GLY A 186 1.22 0.63 46.64
CA GLY A 186 2.08 1.43 47.51
C GLY A 186 3.57 1.54 47.18
N SER A 187 4.00 2.72 46.74
CA SER A 187 4.98 3.50 47.51
C SER A 187 4.99 4.97 47.12
N GLU A 188 5.40 5.81 48.06
CA GLU A 188 5.49 7.26 47.98
C GLU A 188 6.79 7.68 47.28
N GLY A 189 6.73 8.64 46.34
CA GLY A 189 7.93 9.04 45.58
C GLY A 189 7.64 10.10 44.52
N GLY A 190 7.80 11.37 44.88
CA GLY A 190 7.50 12.49 43.99
C GLY A 190 8.51 12.64 42.84
N LEU A 191 8.09 12.32 41.62
CA LEU A 191 8.75 12.74 40.38
C LEU A 191 7.77 13.48 39.50
N ARG A 192 8.15 14.68 39.05
CA ARG A 192 7.35 15.55 38.18
C ARG A 192 7.16 14.90 36.81
N ARG A 193 6.11 14.09 36.68
CA ARG A 193 5.67 13.53 35.41
C ARG A 193 5.28 14.69 34.51
N GLY A 194 6.10 14.96 33.49
CA GLY A 194 5.79 15.96 32.47
C GLY A 194 4.40 15.67 31.92
N GLN A 195 3.49 16.63 32.04
CA GLN A 195 2.08 16.46 31.70
C GLN A 195 1.99 16.24 30.18
N ARG A 196 1.95 14.97 29.77
CA ARG A 196 1.80 14.56 28.38
C ARG A 196 0.50 15.19 27.89
N ARG A 197 0.62 16.26 27.10
CA ARG A 197 -0.53 17.05 26.63
C ARG A 197 -1.49 16.08 25.95
N LEU A 198 -2.69 15.94 26.54
CA LEU A 198 -3.71 15.02 26.06
C LEU A 198 -4.17 15.54 24.70
N GLN A 199 -3.69 14.92 23.62
CA GLN A 199 -4.08 15.27 22.27
C GLN A 199 -5.60 15.13 22.16
N GLY A 200 -6.27 16.20 21.71
CA GLY A 200 -7.72 16.24 21.59
C GLY A 200 -8.25 15.11 20.70
N GLU A 201 -9.48 14.66 20.96
CA GLU A 201 -10.13 13.61 20.18
C GLU A 201 -10.16 13.98 18.69
N ALA A 202 -9.78 13.04 17.83
CA ALA A 202 -9.69 13.28 16.40
C ALA A 202 -11.08 13.54 15.80
N VAL A 203 -11.25 14.68 15.13
CA VAL A 203 -12.52 15.08 14.54
C VAL A 203 -12.75 14.30 13.26
N VAL A 204 -13.84 13.54 13.19
CA VAL A 204 -14.17 12.70 12.03
C VAL A 204 -15.28 13.34 11.20
N HIS A 205 -15.06 13.44 9.89
CA HIS A 205 -16.03 13.96 8.93
C HIS A 205 -16.27 12.97 7.79
N ASP A 206 -17.51 12.80 7.36
CA ASP A 206 -17.82 11.98 6.19
C ASP A 206 -17.65 12.79 4.89
N LEU A 207 -16.81 12.28 3.98
CA LEU A 207 -16.62 12.85 2.65
C LEU A 207 -17.45 12.07 1.63
N LEU A 208 -18.65 12.58 1.35
CA LEU A 208 -19.55 12.00 0.35
C LEU A 208 -18.99 12.18 -1.06
N VAL A 209 -18.83 11.09 -1.81
CA VAL A 209 -18.35 11.07 -3.20
C VAL A 209 -19.31 10.29 -4.11
N THR A 210 -19.52 10.74 -5.35
CA THR A 210 -20.34 10.01 -6.32
C THR A 210 -19.53 8.91 -7.02
N LEU A 211 -20.21 7.98 -7.69
CA LEU A 211 -19.54 6.90 -8.42
C LEU A 211 -18.72 7.44 -9.61
N GLU A 212 -19.19 8.51 -10.25
CA GLU A 212 -18.49 9.20 -11.34
C GLU A 212 -17.23 9.92 -10.82
N GLU A 213 -17.30 10.52 -9.62
CA GLU A 213 -16.14 11.11 -8.95
C GLU A 213 -15.09 10.05 -8.57
N VAL A 214 -15.51 8.87 -8.11
CA VAL A 214 -14.60 7.73 -7.84
C VAL A 214 -14.03 7.14 -9.14
N MET A 215 -14.78 7.17 -10.23
CA MET A 215 -14.34 6.67 -11.54
C MET A 215 -13.28 7.57 -12.19
N HIS A 216 -13.46 8.88 -12.13
CA HIS A 216 -12.53 9.85 -12.73
C HIS A 216 -11.45 10.35 -11.77
N GLY A 217 -11.67 10.23 -10.46
CA GLY A 217 -10.92 10.96 -9.45
C GLY A 217 -11.36 12.43 -9.38
N CYS A 218 -11.27 13.04 -8.20
CA CYS A 218 -11.62 14.45 -8.01
C CYS A 218 -10.81 15.09 -6.88
N THR A 219 -10.80 16.42 -6.82
CA THR A 219 -10.31 17.15 -5.65
C THR A 219 -11.49 17.87 -5.03
N LYS A 220 -11.78 17.58 -3.76
CA LYS A 220 -12.85 18.25 -3.01
C LYS A 220 -12.27 19.33 -2.11
N HIS A 221 -12.84 20.53 -2.21
CA HIS A 221 -12.51 21.66 -1.35
C HIS A 221 -13.50 21.67 -0.18
N VAL A 222 -13.07 21.22 0.99
CA VAL A 222 -13.92 21.15 2.19
C VAL A 222 -13.58 22.32 3.11
N LYS A 223 -14.58 23.17 3.39
CA LYS A 223 -14.45 24.24 4.37
C LYS A 223 -14.68 23.69 5.77
N ILE A 224 -13.71 23.88 6.65
CA ILE A 224 -13.79 23.61 8.09
C ILE A 224 -13.74 24.94 8.86
N ALA A 225 -14.34 24.96 10.04
CA ALA A 225 -14.10 25.98 11.05
C ALA A 225 -13.25 25.34 12.15
N ARG A 226 -12.23 26.05 12.63
CA ARG A 226 -11.30 25.56 13.65
C ARG A 226 -10.98 26.66 14.68
N SER A 227 -10.93 26.29 15.94
CA SER A 227 -10.57 27.18 17.05
C SER A 227 -9.05 27.26 17.16
N ARG A 228 -8.50 28.47 17.28
CA ARG A 228 -7.07 28.74 17.48
C ARG A 228 -6.87 29.62 18.70
N LEU A 229 -5.77 29.42 19.43
CA LEU A 229 -5.44 30.24 20.58
C LEU A 229 -4.93 31.61 20.13
N ASN A 230 -5.41 32.68 20.76
CA ASN A 230 -4.87 34.02 20.54
C ASN A 230 -3.51 34.20 21.24
N PRO A 231 -2.68 35.18 20.84
CA PRO A 231 -1.37 35.44 21.47
C PRO A 231 -1.42 35.68 22.98
N ASP A 232 -2.55 36.18 23.49
CA ASP A 232 -2.88 36.36 24.91
C ASP A 232 -3.09 35.03 25.69
N GLY A 233 -3.00 33.87 25.02
CA GLY A 233 -2.86 32.55 25.65
C GLY A 233 -4.09 32.03 26.41
N ARG A 234 -5.21 32.76 26.33
CA ARG A 234 -6.47 32.46 27.03
C ARG A 234 -7.68 32.49 26.11
N SER A 235 -7.75 33.48 25.22
CA SER A 235 -8.88 33.66 24.30
C SER A 235 -8.74 32.74 23.09
N LEU A 236 -9.87 32.19 22.63
CA LEU A 236 -9.96 31.42 21.38
C LEU A 236 -10.55 32.29 20.27
N ARG A 237 -10.02 32.16 19.04
CA ARG A 237 -10.63 32.69 17.81
C ARG A 237 -11.07 31.54 16.92
N SER A 238 -12.23 31.67 16.28
CA SER A 238 -12.63 30.77 15.20
C SER A 238 -11.98 31.23 13.89
N GLU A 239 -11.43 30.30 13.13
CA GLU A 239 -10.81 30.53 11.83
C GLU A 239 -11.39 29.54 10.80
N ASP A 240 -11.82 30.06 9.66
CA ASP A 240 -12.26 29.24 8.53
C ASP A 240 -11.05 28.81 7.69
N LYS A 241 -10.94 27.50 7.41
CA LYS A 241 -9.90 26.95 6.53
C LYS A 241 -10.53 26.06 5.46
N VAL A 242 -10.02 26.13 4.24
CA VAL A 242 -10.36 25.19 3.17
C VAL A 242 -9.26 24.13 3.07
N LEU A 243 -9.66 22.86 3.21
CA LEU A 243 -8.81 21.69 3.01
C LEU A 243 -9.08 21.08 1.63
N ASN A 244 -8.00 20.69 0.95
CA ASN A 244 -8.05 20.13 -0.40
C ASN A 244 -7.89 18.61 -0.32
N VAL A 245 -8.99 17.87 -0.40
CA VAL A 245 -9.00 16.40 -0.34
C VAL A 245 -8.92 15.81 -1.74
N VAL A 246 -7.78 15.21 -2.09
CA VAL A 246 -7.58 14.56 -3.40
C VAL A 246 -8.06 13.12 -3.34
N VAL A 247 -9.17 12.82 -4.01
CA VAL A 247 -9.76 11.48 -4.15
C VAL A 247 -9.20 10.82 -5.40
N LYS A 248 -8.41 9.76 -5.24
CA LYS A 248 -7.84 9.02 -6.38
C LYS A 248 -8.87 8.04 -6.97
N LYS A 249 -8.70 7.73 -8.27
CA LYS A 249 -9.51 6.77 -9.01
C LYS A 249 -9.61 5.42 -8.28
N GLY A 250 -10.82 4.88 -8.18
CA GLY A 250 -11.05 3.54 -7.62
C GLY A 250 -10.95 3.41 -6.09
N TRP A 251 -10.79 4.52 -5.35
CA TRP A 251 -10.72 4.47 -3.88
C TRP A 251 -11.94 3.77 -3.26
N LYS A 252 -11.68 2.77 -2.39
CA LYS A 252 -12.70 2.00 -1.67
C LYS A 252 -13.44 2.92 -0.68
N ALA A 253 -14.74 2.68 -0.46
CA ALA A 253 -15.46 3.29 0.65
C ALA A 253 -14.78 2.96 1.99
N GLY A 254 -14.83 3.87 2.95
CA GLY A 254 -14.12 3.78 4.23
C GLY A 254 -12.66 4.24 4.21
N THR A 255 -12.10 4.63 3.05
CA THR A 255 -10.75 5.21 2.96
C THR A 255 -10.65 6.46 3.84
N LYS A 256 -9.66 6.50 4.75
CA LYS A 256 -9.43 7.60 5.68
C LYS A 256 -8.37 8.56 5.13
N ILE A 257 -8.63 9.86 5.21
CA ILE A 257 -7.70 10.93 4.83
C ILE A 257 -7.53 11.86 6.04
N THR A 258 -6.36 11.81 6.68
CA THR A 258 -6.08 12.59 7.89
C THR A 258 -5.26 13.85 7.56
N PHE A 259 -5.72 14.98 8.09
CA PHE A 259 -5.07 16.27 8.05
C PHE A 259 -4.53 16.59 9.46
N PRO A 260 -3.22 16.49 9.69
CA PRO A 260 -2.64 16.62 11.02
C PRO A 260 -2.74 18.05 11.54
N ARG A 261 -3.13 18.21 12.81
CA ARG A 261 -3.24 19.49 13.53
C ARG A 261 -4.18 20.53 12.90
N GLU A 262 -5.11 20.10 12.06
CA GLU A 262 -6.12 20.98 11.43
C GLU A 262 -7.38 21.16 12.29
N GLY A 263 -7.60 20.32 13.31
CA GLY A 263 -8.71 20.41 14.26
C GLY A 263 -8.58 21.53 15.29
N ASP A 264 -9.45 21.55 16.29
CA ASP A 264 -9.47 22.58 17.34
C ASP A 264 -8.22 22.56 18.22
N GLU A 265 -7.75 23.76 18.58
CA GLU A 265 -6.67 24.00 19.53
C GLU A 265 -7.25 24.38 20.89
N THR A 266 -6.69 23.85 21.98
CA THR A 266 -7.06 24.21 23.35
C THR A 266 -5.82 24.64 24.15
N PRO A 267 -5.94 25.48 25.20
CA PRO A 267 -4.77 26.00 25.92
C PRO A 267 -3.80 24.94 26.46
N ASN A 268 -4.29 23.71 26.70
CA ASN A 268 -3.54 22.61 27.30
C ASN A 268 -3.17 21.49 26.31
N SER A 269 -3.59 21.55 25.03
CA SER A 269 -3.36 20.50 24.02
C SER A 269 -2.81 21.07 22.72
N THR A 270 -2.03 20.25 22.01
CA THR A 270 -1.81 20.47 20.56
C THR A 270 -3.13 20.36 19.79
N PRO A 271 -3.28 21.05 18.64
CA PRO A 271 -4.47 20.92 17.82
C PRO A 271 -4.75 19.46 17.43
N ALA A 272 -6.01 19.06 17.46
CA ALA A 272 -6.43 17.72 17.06
C ALA A 272 -6.25 17.49 15.55
N ASP A 273 -6.27 16.22 15.13
CA ASP A 273 -6.25 15.87 13.71
C ASP A 273 -7.67 15.78 13.16
N ILE A 274 -7.88 16.21 11.91
CA ILE A 274 -9.16 16.02 11.21
C ILE A 274 -9.02 14.83 10.27
N THR A 275 -9.93 13.86 10.38
CA THR A 275 -9.97 12.69 9.49
C THR A 275 -11.25 12.67 8.67
N PHE A 276 -11.10 12.75 7.35
CA PHE A 276 -12.20 12.51 6.42
C PHE A 276 -12.32 11.02 6.11
N ILE A 277 -13.52 10.46 6.24
CA ILE A 277 -13.84 9.10 5.82
C ILE A 277 -14.62 9.17 4.51
N LEU A 278 -14.05 8.63 3.44
CA LEU A 278 -14.71 8.57 2.14
C LEU A 278 -15.94 7.65 2.22
N ARG A 279 -17.11 8.16 1.86
CA ARG A 279 -18.35 7.39 1.73
C ARG A 279 -18.99 7.63 0.38
N ASP A 280 -19.60 6.60 -0.19
CA ASP A 280 -20.35 6.77 -1.42
C ASP A 280 -21.63 7.56 -1.15
N LYS A 281 -21.91 8.55 -2.01
CA LYS A 281 -23.22 9.17 -2.12
C LYS A 281 -24.16 8.19 -2.82
N GLU A 282 -25.39 8.09 -2.33
CA GLU A 282 -26.44 7.30 -2.95
C GLU A 282 -26.63 7.69 -4.43
N HIS A 283 -26.68 6.69 -5.32
CA HIS A 283 -26.83 6.87 -6.75
C HIS A 283 -28.16 6.24 -7.23
N PRO A 284 -28.99 6.94 -8.03
CA PRO A 284 -30.37 6.54 -8.31
C PRO A 284 -30.53 5.23 -9.10
N GLN A 285 -29.50 4.80 -9.82
CA GLN A 285 -29.56 3.61 -10.70
C GLN A 285 -28.53 2.51 -10.35
N TYR A 286 -27.56 2.81 -9.48
CA TYR A 286 -26.41 1.93 -9.27
C TYR A 286 -26.12 1.81 -7.78
N LYS A 287 -25.84 0.58 -7.33
CA LYS A 287 -25.31 0.31 -5.99
C LYS A 287 -23.85 -0.11 -6.12
N ARG A 288 -22.96 0.46 -5.30
CA ARG A 288 -21.56 0.07 -5.30
C ARG A 288 -21.37 -1.29 -4.59
N ASP A 289 -20.52 -2.14 -5.17
CA ASP A 289 -20.06 -3.39 -4.57
C ASP A 289 -18.53 -3.49 -4.72
N GLY A 290 -17.80 -2.84 -3.82
CA GLY A 290 -16.34 -2.74 -3.87
C GLY A 290 -15.83 -1.98 -5.11
N SER A 291 -15.34 -2.72 -6.11
CA SER A 291 -14.97 -2.17 -7.44
C SER A 291 -15.98 -2.52 -8.54
N ASN A 292 -16.94 -3.39 -8.25
CA ASN A 292 -18.10 -3.64 -9.10
C ASN A 292 -19.17 -2.59 -8.82
N ILE A 293 -20.12 -2.49 -9.75
CA ILE A 293 -21.37 -1.74 -9.58
C ILE A 293 -22.53 -2.65 -9.94
N VAL A 294 -23.64 -2.54 -9.23
CA VAL A 294 -24.87 -3.30 -9.45
C VAL A 294 -25.93 -2.39 -10.03
N TYR A 295 -26.48 -2.76 -11.18
CA TYR A 295 -27.61 -2.13 -11.84
C TYR A 295 -28.81 -3.08 -11.81
N THR A 296 -29.95 -2.63 -11.30
CA THR A 296 -31.19 -3.41 -11.29
C THR A 296 -31.96 -3.17 -12.59
N ALA A 297 -31.88 -4.13 -13.51
CA ALA A 297 -32.63 -4.11 -14.76
C ALA A 297 -34.06 -4.61 -14.53
N GLN A 298 -35.04 -3.73 -14.78
CA GLN A 298 -36.45 -4.10 -14.78
C GLN A 298 -36.85 -4.64 -16.16
N ILE A 299 -37.37 -5.87 -16.19
CA ILE A 299 -37.88 -6.53 -17.40
C ILE A 299 -39.28 -7.07 -17.15
N THR A 300 -40.13 -7.10 -18.17
CA THR A 300 -41.46 -7.71 -18.05
C THR A 300 -41.38 -9.24 -18.04
N LEU A 301 -42.39 -9.91 -17.47
CA LEU A 301 -42.53 -11.37 -17.55
C LEU A 301 -42.47 -11.90 -19.00
N LYS A 302 -42.99 -11.14 -19.97
CA LYS A 302 -42.91 -11.50 -21.40
C LYS A 302 -41.45 -11.54 -21.87
N GLU A 303 -40.68 -10.49 -21.57
CA GLU A 303 -39.26 -10.39 -21.95
C GLU A 303 -38.40 -11.43 -21.23
N ALA A 304 -38.74 -11.75 -19.99
CA ALA A 304 -38.08 -12.78 -19.20
C ALA A 304 -38.29 -14.20 -19.75
N LEU A 305 -39.46 -14.49 -20.36
CA LEU A 305 -39.80 -15.81 -20.90
C LEU A 305 -39.48 -15.97 -22.41
N CYS A 306 -39.73 -14.93 -23.21
CA CYS A 306 -39.57 -14.97 -24.67
C CYS A 306 -38.20 -14.45 -25.15
N GLY A 307 -37.38 -13.93 -24.24
CA GLY A 307 -36.14 -13.25 -24.56
C GLY A 307 -36.33 -11.77 -24.94
N CYS A 308 -35.26 -11.00 -24.77
CA CYS A 308 -35.21 -9.57 -25.05
C CYS A 308 -33.75 -9.10 -25.28
N THR A 309 -33.55 -7.81 -25.58
CA THR A 309 -32.23 -7.18 -25.49
C THR A 309 -32.36 -5.99 -24.56
N VAL A 310 -31.70 -6.06 -23.40
CA VAL A 310 -31.75 -5.00 -22.38
C VAL A 310 -30.64 -4.01 -22.66
N ASN A 311 -30.99 -2.75 -22.88
CA ASN A 311 -30.01 -1.68 -23.05
C ASN A 311 -29.58 -1.18 -21.67
N VAL A 312 -28.44 -1.66 -21.20
CA VAL A 312 -27.91 -1.36 -19.87
C VAL A 312 -27.14 -0.03 -19.93
N PRO A 313 -27.50 0.99 -19.13
CA PRO A 313 -26.67 2.19 -19.01
C PRO A 313 -25.37 1.87 -18.25
N THR A 314 -24.27 2.49 -18.67
CA THR A 314 -22.98 2.44 -17.95
C THR A 314 -22.71 3.77 -17.24
N LEU A 315 -21.77 3.79 -16.29
CA LEU A 315 -21.32 5.03 -15.62
C LEU A 315 -20.75 6.08 -16.60
N ASP A 316 -20.28 5.64 -17.79
CA ASP A 316 -19.78 6.53 -18.84
C ASP A 316 -20.91 7.13 -19.71
N ASN A 317 -22.19 6.98 -19.30
CA ASN A 317 -23.38 7.35 -20.07
C ASN A 317 -23.48 6.67 -21.45
N ARG A 318 -22.87 5.50 -21.62
CA ARG A 318 -23.02 4.66 -22.83
C ARG A 318 -24.12 3.63 -22.59
N MET A 319 -24.90 3.32 -23.64
CA MET A 319 -25.88 2.23 -23.59
C MET A 319 -25.25 0.94 -24.15
N MET A 320 -25.14 -0.09 -23.31
CA MET A 320 -24.60 -1.40 -23.68
C MET A 320 -25.75 -2.40 -23.91
N PRO A 321 -25.96 -2.90 -25.15
CA PRO A 321 -26.99 -3.90 -25.42
C PRO A 321 -26.57 -5.26 -24.84
N LEU A 322 -27.40 -5.80 -23.96
CA LEU A 322 -27.25 -7.12 -23.34
C LEU A 322 -28.33 -8.07 -23.90
N PRO A 323 -28.02 -8.88 -24.94
CA PRO A 323 -28.97 -9.82 -25.51
C PRO A 323 -29.25 -10.98 -24.53
N CYS A 324 -30.53 -11.30 -24.39
CA CYS A 324 -31.06 -12.29 -23.48
C CYS A 324 -31.99 -13.23 -24.25
N SER A 325 -31.46 -14.33 -24.77
CA SER A 325 -32.21 -15.32 -25.57
C SER A 325 -32.83 -16.45 -24.72
N ASP A 326 -32.31 -16.62 -23.52
CA ASP A 326 -32.65 -17.64 -22.52
C ASP A 326 -33.61 -17.09 -21.45
N VAL A 327 -34.33 -18.00 -20.77
CA VAL A 327 -35.32 -17.63 -19.75
C VAL A 327 -34.65 -17.02 -18.53
N ILE A 328 -34.98 -15.76 -18.23
CA ILE A 328 -34.47 -15.03 -17.07
C ILE A 328 -35.35 -15.30 -15.85
N LYS A 329 -34.73 -15.79 -14.77
CA LYS A 329 -35.37 -15.93 -13.46
C LYS A 329 -35.33 -14.61 -12.68
N PRO A 330 -36.33 -14.30 -11.82
CA PRO A 330 -36.24 -13.17 -10.90
C PRO A 330 -34.99 -13.28 -10.02
N GLY A 331 -34.24 -12.18 -9.86
CA GLY A 331 -32.97 -12.17 -9.12
C GLY A 331 -31.81 -12.86 -9.85
N ALA A 332 -31.97 -13.27 -11.11
CA ALA A 332 -30.85 -13.71 -11.93
C ALA A 332 -29.86 -12.56 -12.16
N VAL A 333 -28.58 -12.90 -12.32
CA VAL A 333 -27.49 -11.93 -12.45
C VAL A 333 -26.68 -12.20 -13.71
N ARG A 334 -26.37 -11.14 -14.47
CA ARG A 334 -25.39 -11.14 -15.57
C ARG A 334 -24.28 -10.13 -15.25
N ARG A 335 -23.13 -10.24 -15.93
CA ARG A 335 -21.95 -9.39 -15.67
C ARG A 335 -21.38 -8.86 -16.98
N LEU A 336 -21.38 -7.54 -17.15
CA LEU A 336 -20.68 -6.82 -18.21
C LEU A 336 -19.26 -6.51 -17.73
N ARG A 337 -18.28 -7.21 -18.32
CA ARG A 337 -16.89 -7.18 -17.82
C ARG A 337 -16.20 -5.84 -18.11
N GLY A 338 -15.49 -5.31 -17.12
CA GLY A 338 -14.71 -4.08 -17.26
C GLY A 338 -15.51 -2.77 -17.34
N GLU A 339 -16.83 -2.81 -17.09
CA GLU A 339 -17.71 -1.63 -17.09
C GLU A 339 -18.02 -1.09 -15.67
N GLY A 340 -17.34 -1.62 -14.64
CA GLY A 340 -17.43 -1.17 -13.24
C GLY A 340 -16.50 0.00 -12.90
N LEU A 341 -16.11 0.14 -11.63
CA LEU A 341 -15.17 1.18 -11.16
C LEU A 341 -13.71 0.78 -11.38
N PRO A 342 -12.76 1.74 -11.50
CA PRO A 342 -11.34 1.44 -11.58
C PRO A 342 -10.82 0.68 -10.36
N LEU A 343 -9.84 -0.20 -10.55
CA LEU A 343 -9.16 -0.89 -9.46
C LEU A 343 -8.14 0.05 -8.78
N PRO A 344 -8.13 0.21 -7.44
CA PRO A 344 -7.26 1.19 -6.78
C PRO A 344 -5.76 0.92 -6.94
N LYS A 345 -5.33 -0.34 -7.12
CA LYS A 345 -3.93 -0.72 -7.39
C LYS A 345 -3.56 -0.62 -8.89
N SER A 346 -4.55 -0.66 -9.78
CA SER A 346 -4.37 -0.74 -11.23
C SER A 346 -5.48 0.05 -11.96
N PRO A 347 -5.44 1.40 -11.92
CA PRO A 347 -6.54 2.26 -12.38
C PRO A 347 -6.79 2.24 -13.90
N SER A 348 -5.96 1.53 -14.68
CA SER A 348 -6.19 1.19 -16.08
C SER A 348 -7.15 0.01 -16.27
N GLN A 349 -7.39 -0.78 -15.22
CA GLN A 349 -8.35 -1.87 -15.18
C GLN A 349 -9.57 -1.46 -14.35
N ARG A 350 -10.72 -2.03 -14.70
CA ARG A 350 -12.01 -1.78 -14.05
C ARG A 350 -12.61 -3.09 -13.55
N GLY A 351 -13.42 -3.02 -12.49
CA GLY A 351 -14.33 -4.09 -12.10
C GLY A 351 -15.48 -4.26 -13.10
N ASP A 352 -16.50 -5.01 -12.70
CA ASP A 352 -17.60 -5.38 -13.59
C ASP A 352 -18.90 -4.63 -13.26
N LEU A 353 -19.73 -4.40 -14.28
CA LEU A 353 -21.11 -3.95 -14.12
C LEU A 353 -22.01 -5.19 -14.03
N VAL A 354 -22.52 -5.41 -12.83
CA VAL A 354 -23.40 -6.51 -12.44
C VAL A 354 -24.84 -6.11 -12.72
N VAL A 355 -25.53 -6.86 -13.56
CA VAL A 355 -26.92 -6.60 -13.97
C VAL A 355 -27.81 -7.62 -13.27
N GLU A 356 -28.58 -7.16 -12.29
CA GLU A 356 -29.56 -7.95 -11.55
C GLU A 356 -30.94 -7.77 -12.17
N PHE A 357 -31.65 -8.86 -12.47
CA PHE A 357 -32.95 -8.79 -13.16
C PHE A 357 -34.13 -8.83 -12.20
N GLN A 358 -34.88 -7.73 -12.14
CA GLN A 358 -36.17 -7.64 -11.48
C GLN A 358 -37.28 -7.90 -12.52
N VAL A 359 -37.95 -9.05 -12.41
CA VAL A 359 -39.05 -9.42 -13.32
C VAL A 359 -40.35 -8.81 -12.82
N LEU A 360 -40.93 -7.91 -13.62
CA LEU A 360 -42.22 -7.28 -13.38
C LEU A 360 -43.35 -8.16 -13.95
N PHE A 361 -44.26 -8.58 -13.07
CA PHE A 361 -45.47 -9.31 -13.42
C PHE A 361 -46.59 -8.32 -13.78
N PRO A 362 -47.46 -8.65 -14.76
CA PRO A 362 -48.61 -7.80 -15.08
C PRO A 362 -49.70 -7.92 -14.01
N ASP A 363 -50.26 -6.79 -13.57
CA ASP A 363 -51.32 -6.75 -12.53
C ASP A 363 -52.58 -7.52 -12.92
N ARG A 364 -52.88 -7.60 -14.23
CA ARG A 364 -54.05 -8.28 -14.77
C ARG A 364 -53.71 -8.98 -16.09
N ILE A 365 -54.22 -10.20 -16.25
CA ILE A 365 -54.14 -11.00 -17.48
C ILE A 365 -55.57 -11.27 -17.97
N PRO A 366 -55.92 -10.88 -19.22
CA PRO A 366 -57.22 -11.16 -19.83
C PRO A 366 -57.57 -12.66 -19.84
N PRO A 367 -58.85 -13.05 -19.78
CA PRO A 367 -59.26 -14.46 -19.70
C PRO A 367 -58.76 -15.28 -20.90
N GLN A 368 -58.89 -14.77 -22.12
CA GLN A 368 -58.39 -15.42 -23.35
C GLN A 368 -56.87 -15.68 -23.29
N SER A 369 -56.09 -14.66 -22.88
CA SER A 369 -54.63 -14.80 -22.72
C SER A 369 -54.27 -15.80 -21.62
N ARG A 370 -55.08 -15.90 -20.56
CA ARG A 370 -54.87 -16.85 -19.46
C ARG A 370 -55.05 -18.30 -19.88
N GLU A 371 -56.01 -18.59 -20.76
CA GLU A 371 -56.21 -19.93 -21.33
C GLU A 371 -55.02 -20.34 -22.21
N ILE A 372 -54.56 -19.43 -23.08
CA ILE A 372 -53.36 -19.65 -23.90
C ILE A 372 -52.14 -19.93 -23.01
N ILE A 373 -51.89 -19.10 -22.00
CA ILE A 373 -50.77 -19.29 -21.05
C ILE A 373 -50.90 -20.62 -20.30
N LYS A 374 -52.10 -21.00 -19.85
CA LYS A 374 -52.35 -22.28 -19.15
C LYS A 374 -52.04 -23.48 -20.05
N HIS A 375 -52.39 -23.41 -21.33
CA HIS A 375 -52.05 -24.47 -22.30
C HIS A 375 -50.53 -24.50 -22.59
N SER A 376 -49.91 -23.34 -22.87
CA SER A 376 -48.51 -23.25 -23.24
C SER A 376 -47.54 -23.63 -22.10
N LEU A 377 -47.79 -23.15 -20.88
CA LEU A 377 -46.94 -23.46 -19.71
C LEU A 377 -47.25 -24.82 -19.09
N GLY A 378 -48.37 -25.47 -19.44
CA GLY A 378 -48.68 -26.83 -19.02
C GLY A 378 -47.85 -27.93 -19.69
N GLN A 379 -46.97 -27.55 -20.62
CA GLN A 379 -46.02 -28.43 -21.32
C GLN A 379 -44.55 -28.18 -20.91
N CYS A 380 -44.32 -27.29 -19.95
CA CYS A 380 -43.00 -26.95 -19.40
C CYS A 380 -42.79 -27.58 -18.02
#